data_AF-A0A849C419-F1
#
_entry.id   AF-A0A849C419-F1
#
_cell.length_a   1.000
_cell.length_b   1.000
_cell.length_c   1.000
_cell.angle_alpha   90.00
_cell.angle_beta   90.00
_cell.angle_gamma   90.00
#
_symmetry.space_group_name_H-M   'P 1'
#
loop_
_entity.id
_entity.type
_entity.pdbx_description
1 polymer ?
#
loop_
_entity_poly.entity_id
_entity_poly.type
_entity_poly.pdbx_seq_one_letter_code
_entity_poly.pdbx_strand_id
1 'polypeptide(L)'
;MLMHHEIGLDRFNALSRQRAIHALYECCCNVTWAAKLADGRPYPSYTALATAADAELLALSPADLDRVFDSCVHEELSERDTAELIRTARTRLADMLGPENGYPEY
;
A
#
# COMPACT_ATOMS: atom_id res chain seq x y z
N MET A 1 1.47 10.30 -10.65
CA MET A 1 1.40 9.41 -11.83
C MET A 1 1.77 8.02 -11.33
N LEU A 2 0.77 7.25 -10.87
CA LEU A 2 0.96 5.91 -10.32
C LEU A 2 1.39 4.99 -11.47
N MET A 3 2.68 4.64 -11.53
CA MET A 3 3.25 3.87 -12.65
C MET A 3 2.96 2.36 -12.58
N HIS A 4 2.24 1.92 -11.55
CA HIS A 4 2.00 0.50 -11.23
C HIS A 4 0.49 0.22 -10.99
N HIS A 5 -0.40 0.73 -11.83
CA HIS A 5 -1.81 0.32 -11.80
C HIS A 5 -1.95 -1.11 -12.38
N GLU A 6 -2.86 -1.90 -11.82
CA GLU A 6 -3.34 -3.17 -12.40
C GLU A 6 -2.29 -4.28 -12.56
N ILE A 7 -1.31 -4.38 -11.64
CA ILE A 7 -0.28 -5.41 -11.76
C ILE A 7 -0.78 -6.82 -11.41
N GLY A 8 -1.81 -6.95 -10.58
CA GLY A 8 -2.31 -8.21 -10.02
C GLY A 8 -1.45 -8.75 -8.86
N LEU A 9 -2.09 -9.51 -7.96
CA LEU A 9 -1.44 -10.06 -6.76
C LEU A 9 -0.32 -11.06 -7.09
N ASP A 10 -0.52 -11.94 -8.08
CA ASP A 10 0.51 -12.91 -8.50
C ASP A 10 1.76 -12.22 -9.02
N ARG A 11 1.60 -11.18 -9.85
CA ARG A 11 2.71 -10.40 -10.35
C ARG A 11 3.39 -9.64 -9.22
N PHE A 12 2.63 -9.06 -8.29
CA PHE A 12 3.17 -8.39 -7.11
C PHE A 12 4.01 -9.33 -6.24
N ASN A 13 3.54 -10.56 -6.01
CA ASN A 13 4.29 -11.61 -5.31
C ASN A 13 5.58 -11.99 -6.06
N ALA A 14 5.57 -11.96 -7.40
CA ALA A 14 6.74 -12.25 -8.23
C ALA A 14 7.71 -11.05 -8.42
N LEU A 15 7.35 -9.83 -8.00
CA LEU A 15 8.22 -8.66 -8.15
C LEU A 15 9.51 -8.79 -7.31
N SER A 16 10.59 -8.19 -7.79
CA SER A 16 11.78 -8.01 -6.94
C SER A 16 11.45 -7.12 -5.74
N ARG A 17 12.14 -7.33 -4.62
CA ARG A 17 11.96 -6.54 -3.38
C ARG A 17 11.94 -5.04 -3.65
N GLN A 18 12.90 -4.54 -4.41
CA GLN A 18 13.00 -3.11 -4.73
C GLN A 18 11.79 -2.58 -5.52
N ARG A 19 11.27 -3.36 -6.47
CA ARG A 19 10.06 -2.98 -7.24
C ARG A 19 8.80 -3.00 -6.39
N ALA A 20 8.68 -3.98 -5.50
CA ALA A 20 7.55 -4.03 -4.56
C ALA A 20 7.59 -2.87 -3.56
N ILE A 21 8.77 -2.54 -3.01
CA ILE A 21 8.95 -1.38 -2.15
C ILE A 21 8.57 -0.09 -2.88
N HIS A 22 9.01 0.08 -4.12
CA HIS A 22 8.67 1.27 -4.91
C HIS A 22 7.16 1.41 -5.12
N ALA A 23 6.49 0.34 -5.54
CA ALA A 23 5.04 0.34 -5.77
C ALA A 23 4.26 0.65 -4.48
N LEU A 24 4.65 0.05 -3.36
CA LEU A 24 4.05 0.32 -2.04
C LEU A 24 4.34 1.74 -1.53
N TYR A 25 5.55 2.24 -1.78
CA TYR A 25 5.92 3.60 -1.41
C TYR A 25 5.04 4.64 -2.11
N GLU A 26 4.65 4.41 -3.37
CA GLU A 26 3.69 5.27 -4.07
C GLU A 26 2.30 5.26 -3.41
N CYS A 27 1.93 4.22 -2.65
CA CYS A 27 0.65 4.14 -1.95
C CYS A 27 0.61 4.93 -0.63
N CYS A 28 1.68 4.94 0.17
CA CYS A 28 1.64 5.50 1.53
C CYS A 28 2.82 6.43 1.87
N CYS A 29 3.69 6.74 0.90
CA CYS A 29 4.89 7.58 1.07
C CYS A 29 5.79 7.15 2.25
N ASN A 30 5.72 5.88 2.68
CA ASN A 30 6.44 5.35 3.84
C ASN A 30 7.32 4.17 3.44
N VAL A 31 8.64 4.36 3.49
CA VAL A 31 9.63 3.33 3.10
C VAL A 31 9.67 2.17 4.10
N THR A 32 9.54 2.45 5.40
CA THR A 32 9.58 1.41 6.45
C THR A 32 8.40 0.45 6.31
N TRP A 33 7.19 1.01 6.16
CA TRP A 33 5.98 0.26 5.90
C TRP A 33 6.09 -0.55 4.59
N ALA A 34 6.51 0.10 3.50
CA ALA A 34 6.68 -0.56 2.20
C ALA A 34 7.69 -1.71 2.23
N ALA A 35 8.81 -1.55 2.95
CA ALA A 35 9.82 -2.60 3.12
C ALA A 35 9.26 -3.81 3.86
N LYS A 36 8.55 -3.61 4.97
CA LYS A 36 7.95 -4.71 5.74
C LYS A 36 6.93 -5.49 4.93
N LEU A 37 6.07 -4.81 4.18
CA LEU A 37 5.12 -5.48 3.30
C LEU A 37 5.82 -6.23 2.15
N ALA A 38 6.86 -5.64 1.57
CA ALA A 38 7.64 -6.33 0.53
C ALA A 38 8.35 -7.58 1.06
N ASP A 39 8.76 -7.57 2.33
CA ASP A 39 9.41 -8.70 3.03
C ASP A 39 8.40 -9.74 3.55
N GLY A 40 7.13 -9.38 3.73
CA GLY A 40 6.04 -10.29 4.13
C GLY A 40 5.46 -11.15 3.01
N ARG A 41 5.92 -10.95 1.76
CA ARG A 41 5.50 -11.76 0.60
C ARG A 41 6.00 -13.20 0.71
N PRO A 42 5.29 -14.18 0.12
CA PRO A 42 4.09 -14.03 -0.71
C PRO A 42 2.78 -13.93 0.09
N TYR A 43 1.85 -13.10 -0.39
CA TYR A 43 0.51 -12.99 0.18
C TYR A 43 -0.49 -13.89 -0.55
N PRO A 44 -1.35 -14.64 0.17
CA PRO A 44 -2.30 -15.56 -0.44
C PRO A 44 -3.55 -14.89 -1.02
N SER A 45 -3.86 -13.65 -0.62
CA SER A 45 -5.03 -12.90 -1.11
C SER A 45 -4.87 -11.39 -0.93
N TYR A 46 -5.71 -10.61 -1.60
CA TYR A 46 -5.80 -9.15 -1.46
C TYR A 46 -6.09 -8.76 0.00
N THR A 47 -7.01 -9.49 0.64
CA THR A 47 -7.35 -9.29 2.06
C THR A 47 -6.17 -9.55 2.98
N ALA A 48 -5.32 -10.54 2.68
CA ALA A 48 -4.13 -10.82 3.48
C ALA A 48 -3.10 -9.69 3.37
N LEU A 49 -2.89 -9.15 2.17
CA LEU A 49 -2.03 -7.97 1.97
C LEU A 49 -2.61 -6.74 2.69
N ALA A 50 -3.91 -6.47 2.53
CA ALA A 50 -4.58 -5.33 3.17
C ALA A 50 -4.52 -5.45 4.70
N THR A 51 -4.71 -6.65 5.25
CA THR A 51 -4.62 -6.86 6.70
C THR A 51 -3.19 -6.63 7.21
N ALA A 52 -2.18 -7.08 6.47
CA ALA A 52 -0.78 -6.81 6.80
C ALA A 52 -0.46 -5.30 6.71
N ALA A 53 -0.97 -4.62 5.68
CA ALA A 53 -0.88 -3.16 5.53
C ALA A 53 -1.40 -2.44 6.76
N ASP A 54 -2.61 -2.77 7.21
CA ASP A 54 -3.25 -2.12 8.35
C ASP A 54 -2.52 -2.41 9.65
N ALA A 55 -2.10 -3.67 9.86
CA ALA A 55 -1.35 -4.06 11.05
C ALA A 55 -0.05 -3.26 11.17
N GLU A 56 0.65 -3.05 10.06
CA GLU A 56 1.86 -2.24 10.05
C GLU A 56 1.60 -0.76 10.29
N LEU A 57 0.52 -0.19 9.71
CA LEU A 57 0.12 1.20 9.99
C LEU A 57 -0.30 1.40 11.45
N LEU A 58 -1.02 0.45 12.03
CA LEU A 58 -1.41 0.46 13.45
C LEU A 58 -0.21 0.29 14.38
N ALA A 59 0.84 -0.39 13.92
CA ALA A 59 2.09 -0.56 14.66
C ALA A 59 3.04 0.65 14.52
N LEU A 60 2.78 1.60 13.62
CA LEU A 60 3.58 2.82 13.50
C LEU A 60 3.45 3.69 14.73
N SER A 61 4.57 4.29 15.14
CA SER A 61 4.56 5.29 16.20
C SER A 61 3.91 6.59 15.70
N PRO A 62 3.37 7.43 16.61
CA PRO A 62 2.80 8.74 16.26
C PRO A 62 3.75 9.62 15.44
N ALA A 63 5.05 9.56 15.74
CA ALA A 63 6.08 10.31 15.00
C ALA A 63 6.27 9.81 13.55
N ASP A 64 6.06 8.53 13.29
CA ASP A 64 6.09 7.98 11.92
C ASP A 64 4.80 8.31 11.17
N LEU A 65 3.66 8.28 11.86
CA LEU A 65 2.38 8.74 11.30
C LEU A 65 2.46 10.22 10.89
N ASP A 66 3.04 11.09 11.72
CA ASP A 66 3.24 12.51 11.37
C ASP A 66 4.10 12.69 10.11
N ARG A 67 5.16 11.89 9.93
CA ARG A 67 5.98 11.92 8.70
C ARG A 67 5.19 11.48 7.48
N VAL A 68 4.31 10.48 7.64
CA VAL A 68 3.42 10.04 6.57
C VAL A 68 2.45 11.15 6.21
N PHE A 69 1.82 11.79 7.20
CA PHE A 69 0.94 12.93 6.96
C PHE A 69 1.67 14.08 6.27
N ASP A 70 2.90 14.41 6.70
CA ASP A 70 3.74 15.47 6.10
C ASP A 70 4.15 15.13 4.65
N SER A 71 4.39 13.84 4.36
CA SER A 71 4.72 13.40 3.00
C SER A 71 3.49 13.25 2.10
N CYS A 72 2.32 12.99 2.69
CA CYS A 72 1.03 12.90 2.01
C CYS A 72 0.33 14.27 1.85
N VAL A 73 1.00 15.39 2.16
CA VAL A 73 0.48 16.79 2.16
C VAL A 73 -0.20 17.25 0.85
N HIS A 74 -0.17 16.47 -0.23
CA HIS A 74 -0.96 16.76 -1.44
C HIS A 74 -2.44 16.39 -1.34
N GLU A 75 -2.87 15.65 -0.31
CA GLU A 75 -4.28 15.34 -0.05
C GLU A 75 -4.75 16.03 1.24
N GLU A 76 -5.88 16.73 1.16
CA GLU A 76 -6.59 17.33 2.30
C GLU A 76 -7.15 16.24 3.22
N LEU A 77 -6.27 15.57 3.96
CA LEU A 77 -6.66 14.75 5.10
C LEU A 77 -7.14 15.70 6.19
N SER A 78 -8.46 15.91 6.22
CA SER A 78 -9.15 16.88 7.08
C SER A 78 -8.85 16.70 8.58
N GLU A 79 -8.45 15.51 9.01
CA GLU A 79 -8.01 15.20 10.37
C GLU A 79 -6.84 14.20 10.30
N ARG A 80 -5.83 14.34 11.17
CA ARG A 80 -4.73 13.36 11.33
C ARG A 80 -5.26 12.08 11.99
N ASP A 81 -6.10 11.34 11.27
CA ASP A 81 -6.72 10.12 11.73
C ASP A 81 -6.07 8.90 11.07
N THR A 82 -5.56 8.00 11.91
CA THR A 82 -5.00 6.71 11.48
C THR A 82 -6.04 5.88 10.72
N ALA A 83 -7.34 5.99 11.05
CA ALA A 83 -8.39 5.26 10.35
C ALA A 83 -8.55 5.73 8.89
N GLU A 84 -8.45 7.04 8.64
CA GLU A 84 -8.46 7.59 7.28
C GLU A 84 -7.19 7.21 6.51
N LEU A 85 -6.03 7.22 7.16
CA LEU A 85 -4.79 6.76 6.54
C LEU A 85 -4.87 5.28 6.11
N ILE A 86 -5.42 4.43 6.97
CA ILE A 86 -5.67 3.01 6.68
C ILE A 86 -6.62 2.87 5.48
N ARG A 87 -7.71 3.64 5.45
CA ARG A 87 -8.67 3.62 4.35
C ARG A 87 -8.01 4.02 3.03
N THR A 88 -7.25 5.11 3.02
CA THR A 88 -6.54 5.61 1.82
C THR A 88 -5.50 4.61 1.33
N ALA A 89 -4.72 4.03 2.25
CA ALA A 89 -3.74 2.99 1.90
C ALA A 89 -4.41 1.78 1.25
N ARG A 90 -5.54 1.31 1.81
CA ARG A 90 -6.32 0.19 1.23
C ARG A 90 -6.84 0.50 -0.17
N THR A 91 -7.40 1.69 -0.40
CA THR A 91 -7.87 2.10 -1.73
C THR A 91 -6.72 2.10 -2.74
N ARG A 92 -5.58 2.71 -2.40
CA ARG A 92 -4.42 2.77 -3.29
C ARG A 92 -3.81 1.40 -3.57
N LEU A 93 -3.83 0.48 -2.59
CA LEU A 93 -3.42 -0.90 -2.80
C LEU A 93 -4.36 -1.65 -3.77
N ALA A 94 -5.67 -1.45 -3.62
CA ALA A 94 -6.66 -2.03 -4.53
C ALA A 94 -6.49 -1.51 -5.97
N ASP A 95 -6.30 -0.21 -6.13
CA ASP A 95 -6.01 0.43 -7.42
C ASP A 95 -4.69 -0.11 -8.03
N MET A 96 -3.60 -0.14 -7.25
CA MET A 96 -2.31 -0.67 -7.68
C MET A 96 -2.42 -2.13 -8.15
N LEU A 97 -3.15 -2.97 -7.43
CA LEU A 97 -3.31 -4.37 -7.79
C LEU A 97 -4.30 -4.59 -8.94
N GLY A 98 -5.28 -3.71 -9.13
CA GLY A 98 -6.38 -3.91 -10.06
C GLY A 98 -7.37 -5.00 -9.59
N PRO A 99 -8.44 -5.26 -10.36
CA PRO A 99 -9.47 -6.22 -9.99
C PRO A 99 -8.90 -7.64 -9.83
N GLU A 100 -9.32 -8.35 -8.77
CA GLU A 100 -8.82 -9.69 -8.39
C GLU A 100 -8.95 -10.74 -9.51
N ASN A 101 -9.93 -10.57 -10.41
CA ASN A 101 -10.15 -11.47 -11.56
C ASN A 101 -9.42 -11.07 -12.85
N GLY A 102 -8.59 -10.02 -12.84
CA GLY A 102 -8.07 -9.40 -14.06
C GLY A 102 -9.18 -8.72 -14.88
N TYR A 103 -8.79 -7.90 -15.86
CA TYR A 103 -9.76 -7.39 -16.82
C TYR A 103 -10.24 -8.55 -17.69
N PRO A 104 -11.57 -8.68 -17.95
CA PRO A 104 -12.05 -9.69 -18.89
C PRO A 104 -11.33 -9.50 -20.22
N GLU A 105 -10.70 -10.58 -20.71
CA GLU A 105 -10.13 -10.63 -22.05
C GLU A 105 -11.29 -10.43 -23.04
N TYR A 106 -11.39 -9.25 -23.65
CA TYR A 106 -12.35 -8.92 -24.70
C TYR A 106 -11.79 -9.30 -26.07
#